data_AF-A0A3D1D3X1-F1
#
_entry.id   AF-A0A3D1D3X1-F1
#
_cell.length_a   1.000
_cell.length_b   1.000
_cell.length_c   1.000
_cell.angle_alpha   90.00
_cell.angle_beta   90.00
_cell.angle_gamma   90.00
#
_symmetry.space_group_name_H-M   'P 1'
#
loop_
_entity.id
_entity.type
_entity.pdbx_description
1 polymer ?
#
loop_
_entity_poly.entity_id
_entity_poly.type
_entity_poly.pdbx_seq_one_letter_code
_entity_poly.pdbx_strand_id
1 'polypeptide(L)'
;MIKKYEGTPLVSVGIVGAESITFTLNGYGASSGAHTATIRNGLIQYDGKAHMRLCFKPQSPTDSFSLEDVVIGVNFHWQRLETQTFRGSLRLLADGGKIWAINDLPVEDYLESVISSEMSAQSSLPLLMAHAVISRSWLMSQIDGKSSPNTQETHGDAFIRWYDHTDHTLFDVCADDHCQR
;
A
#
# COMPACT_ATOMS: atom_id res chain seq x y z
N MET A 1 12.88 19.35 -14.47
CA MET A 1 13.19 18.19 -15.35
C MET A 1 11.97 17.27 -15.31
N ILE A 2 11.37 16.92 -16.45
CA ILE A 2 10.27 15.94 -16.47
C ILE A 2 10.92 14.56 -16.45
N LYS A 3 10.74 13.80 -15.36
CA LYS A 3 11.15 12.39 -15.29
C LYS A 3 10.36 11.61 -16.34
N LYS A 4 11.06 10.94 -17.26
CA LYS A 4 10.46 9.98 -18.18
C LYS A 4 10.50 8.61 -17.52
N TYR A 5 9.34 7.98 -17.39
CA TYR A 5 9.24 6.59 -16.93
C TYR A 5 9.30 5.66 -18.15
N GLU A 6 10.10 4.61 -18.09
CA GLU A 6 10.25 3.62 -19.19
C GLU A 6 9.09 2.59 -19.25
N GLY A 7 8.10 2.73 -18.36
CA GLY A 7 6.89 1.92 -18.30
C GLY A 7 5.87 2.52 -17.31
N THR A 8 4.73 1.86 -17.13
CA THR A 8 3.72 2.28 -16.14
C THR A 8 4.33 2.22 -14.75
N PRO A 9 4.38 3.33 -13.99
CA PRO A 9 4.94 3.32 -12.65
C PRO A 9 4.09 2.44 -11.72
N LEU A 10 4.76 1.75 -10.81
CA LEU A 10 4.14 0.91 -9.78
C LEU A 10 4.24 1.61 -8.43
N VAL A 11 3.26 1.35 -7.57
CA VAL A 11 3.26 1.75 -6.16
C VAL A 11 3.18 0.49 -5.30
N SER A 12 3.92 0.48 -4.20
CA SER A 12 3.83 -0.49 -3.11
C SER A 12 2.99 0.10 -1.98
N VAL A 13 1.84 -0.49 -1.68
CA VAL A 13 0.91 -0.03 -0.64
C VAL A 13 0.94 -0.99 0.56
N GLY A 14 1.36 -0.52 1.73
CA GLY A 14 1.30 -1.31 2.96
C GLY A 14 -0.13 -1.40 3.48
N ILE A 15 -0.66 -2.62 3.63
CA ILE A 15 -2.05 -2.84 4.06
C ILE A 15 -2.12 -3.19 5.55
N VAL A 16 -1.42 -4.25 5.96
CA VAL A 16 -1.48 -4.75 7.34
C VAL A 16 -0.17 -5.44 7.73
N GLY A 17 0.24 -5.25 8.99
CA GLY A 17 1.38 -5.91 9.60
C GLY A 17 0.94 -6.79 10.78
N ALA A 18 1.07 -8.12 10.66
CA ALA A 18 0.58 -9.07 11.66
C ALA A 18 1.50 -10.30 11.80
N GLU A 19 1.40 -11.05 12.90
CA GLU A 19 2.15 -12.30 13.08
C GLU A 19 1.59 -13.45 12.22
N SER A 20 0.32 -13.35 11.82
CA SER A 20 -0.38 -14.29 10.95
C SER A 20 -1.23 -13.51 9.96
N ILE A 21 -1.19 -13.90 8.68
CA ILE A 21 -2.01 -13.30 7.63
C ILE A 21 -2.77 -14.41 6.92
N THR A 22 -4.10 -14.30 6.90
CA THR A 22 -4.97 -15.17 6.12
C THR A 22 -5.42 -14.44 4.86
N PHE A 23 -5.31 -15.12 3.72
CA PHE A 23 -5.59 -14.53 2.42
C PHE A 23 -6.15 -15.55 1.44
N THR A 24 -6.91 -15.08 0.45
CA THR A 24 -7.41 -15.90 -0.66
C THR A 24 -6.92 -15.32 -1.97
N LEU A 25 -6.50 -16.18 -2.91
CA LEU A 25 -6.05 -15.78 -4.24
C LEU A 25 -7.13 -16.08 -5.28
N ASN A 26 -7.76 -15.04 -5.82
CA ASN A 26 -8.87 -15.14 -6.77
C ASN A 26 -8.35 -14.98 -8.20
N GLY A 27 -8.15 -16.10 -8.91
CA GLY A 27 -7.77 -16.10 -10.34
C GLY A 27 -6.26 -16.23 -10.63
N TYR A 28 -5.40 -16.17 -9.61
CA TYR A 28 -3.93 -16.21 -9.72
C TYR A 28 -3.34 -17.54 -10.23
N GLY A 29 -4.18 -18.49 -10.64
CA GLY A 29 -3.79 -19.88 -10.94
C GLY A 29 -3.33 -20.68 -9.71
N ALA A 30 -3.48 -20.13 -8.51
CA ALA A 30 -3.31 -20.83 -7.24
C ALA A 30 -4.64 -21.47 -6.79
N SER A 31 -4.61 -22.37 -5.81
CA SER A 31 -5.85 -22.92 -5.24
C SER A 31 -6.68 -21.79 -4.64
N SER A 32 -7.95 -21.70 -5.03
CA SER A 32 -8.92 -20.68 -4.62
C SER A 32 -9.39 -20.80 -3.16
N GLY A 33 -8.68 -21.54 -2.33
CA GLY A 33 -8.96 -21.69 -0.91
C GLY A 33 -8.27 -20.60 -0.09
N ALA A 34 -8.66 -20.52 1.19
CA ALA A 34 -7.97 -19.68 2.15
C ALA A 34 -6.56 -20.23 2.42
N HIS A 35 -5.61 -19.32 2.46
CA HIS A 35 -4.19 -19.54 2.72
C HIS A 35 -3.80 -18.81 4.00
N THR A 36 -2.89 -19.38 4.78
CA THR A 36 -2.39 -18.71 5.99
C THR A 36 -0.87 -18.74 5.99
N ALA A 37 -0.27 -17.57 6.17
CA ALA A 37 1.16 -17.42 6.40
C ALA A 37 1.40 -16.95 7.83
N THR A 38 2.39 -17.53 8.52
CA THR A 38 2.70 -17.20 9.92
C THR A 38 4.18 -16.86 10.09
N ILE A 39 4.50 -15.94 10.99
CA ILE A 39 5.89 -15.58 11.28
C ILE A 39 6.48 -16.54 12.31
N ARG A 40 7.66 -17.09 12.03
CA ARG A 40 8.41 -17.91 12.99
C ARG A 40 9.90 -17.69 12.81
N ASN A 41 10.60 -17.35 13.90
CA ASN A 41 12.03 -17.05 13.89
C ASN A 41 12.41 -15.98 12.84
N GLY A 42 11.56 -14.96 12.67
CA GLY A 42 11.76 -13.89 11.68
C GLY A 42 11.55 -14.29 10.22
N LEU A 43 11.02 -15.48 9.94
CA LEU A 43 10.71 -15.96 8.59
C LEU A 43 9.23 -16.31 8.44
N ILE A 44 8.68 -16.06 7.26
CA ILE A 44 7.34 -16.45 6.87
C ILE A 44 7.32 -17.96 6.68
N GLN A 45 6.47 -18.66 7.41
CA GLN A 45 6.15 -20.06 7.21
C GLN A 45 4.90 -20.17 6.35
N TYR A 46 5.04 -20.79 5.18
CA TYR A 46 3.96 -20.97 4.21
C TYR A 46 4.22 -22.22 3.38
N ASP A 47 3.18 -23.04 3.15
CA ASP A 47 3.27 -24.28 2.36
C ASP A 47 4.45 -25.20 2.79
N GLY A 48 4.66 -25.31 4.10
CA GLY A 48 5.73 -26.13 4.70
C GLY A 48 7.15 -25.59 4.51
N LYS A 49 7.32 -24.37 3.99
CA LYS A 49 8.63 -23.74 3.71
C LYS A 49 8.77 -22.40 4.41
N ALA A 50 10.03 -22.03 4.67
CA ALA A 50 10.40 -20.76 5.28
C ALA A 50 10.85 -19.75 4.20
N HIS A 51 10.34 -18.52 4.28
CA HIS A 51 10.56 -17.46 3.30
C HIS A 51 10.85 -16.12 3.98
N MET A 52 11.72 -15.30 3.41
CA MET A 52 11.80 -13.88 3.78
C MET A 52 10.72 -13.06 3.07
N ARG A 53 10.35 -13.47 1.86
CA ARG A 53 9.38 -12.79 1.01
C ARG A 53 8.62 -13.78 0.14
N LEU A 54 7.32 -13.58 0.00
CA LEU A 54 6.46 -14.24 -0.97
C LEU A 54 5.86 -13.18 -1.90
N CYS A 55 5.68 -13.52 -3.17
CA CYS A 55 5.08 -12.63 -4.16
C CYS A 55 4.13 -13.44 -5.04
N PHE A 56 2.86 -13.06 -5.01
CA PHE A 56 1.80 -13.62 -5.82
C PHE A 56 1.45 -12.58 -6.87
N LYS A 57 1.61 -12.93 -8.15
CA LYS A 57 1.33 -12.04 -9.28
C LYS A 57 0.01 -12.43 -9.94
N PRO A 58 -0.84 -11.46 -10.30
CA PRO A 58 -2.05 -11.76 -11.05
C PRO A 58 -1.69 -12.31 -12.43
N GLN A 59 -2.55 -13.19 -12.96
CA GLN A 59 -2.46 -13.74 -14.32
C GLN A 59 -3.33 -12.93 -15.29
N SER A 60 -4.39 -12.29 -14.78
CA SER A 60 -5.32 -11.43 -15.51
C SER A 60 -5.56 -10.11 -14.75
N PRO A 61 -5.88 -8.99 -15.44
CA PRO A 61 -6.27 -7.73 -14.78
C PRO A 61 -7.50 -7.84 -13.86
N THR A 62 -8.32 -8.88 -14.04
CA THR A 62 -9.51 -9.15 -13.21
C THR A 62 -9.17 -9.93 -11.94
N ASP A 63 -7.96 -10.45 -11.82
CA ASP A 63 -7.56 -11.23 -10.67
C ASP A 63 -7.45 -10.32 -9.44
N SER A 64 -7.81 -10.88 -8.29
CA SER A 64 -7.75 -10.18 -7.02
C SER A 64 -7.23 -11.09 -5.91
N PHE A 65 -6.84 -10.50 -4.79
CA PHE A 65 -6.62 -11.24 -3.56
C PHE A 65 -7.45 -10.61 -2.45
N SER A 66 -7.91 -11.44 -1.54
CA SER A 66 -8.63 -11.00 -0.34
C SER A 66 -7.74 -11.21 0.87
N LEU A 67 -7.65 -10.22 1.74
CA LEU A 67 -7.03 -10.31 3.06
C LEU A 67 -8.12 -10.34 4.11
N GLU A 68 -8.04 -11.30 5.03
CA GLU A 68 -8.91 -11.35 6.21
C GLU A 68 -8.31 -10.48 7.32
N ASP A 69 -9.17 -10.02 8.23
CA ASP A 69 -8.78 -9.24 9.40
C ASP A 69 -7.96 -7.98 9.12
N VAL A 70 -8.27 -7.26 8.04
CA VAL A 70 -7.67 -5.95 7.78
C VAL A 70 -8.26 -4.92 8.75
N VAL A 71 -7.39 -4.24 9.49
CA VAL A 71 -7.79 -3.23 10.47
C VAL A 71 -8.20 -1.94 9.75
N ILE A 72 -9.43 -1.51 9.99
CA ILE A 72 -9.99 -0.25 9.52
C ILE A 72 -10.13 0.70 10.72
N GLY A 73 -9.68 1.96 10.58
CA GLY A 73 -9.73 2.96 11.65
C GLY A 73 -8.73 2.68 12.77
N VAL A 74 -7.47 2.42 12.42
CA VAL A 74 -6.39 2.11 13.37
C VAL A 74 -6.32 3.19 14.45
N ASN A 75 -6.42 2.78 15.73
CA ASN A 75 -6.43 3.65 16.91
C ASN A 75 -7.64 4.60 17.04
N PHE A 76 -8.75 4.35 16.33
CA PHE A 76 -10.01 5.05 16.52
C PHE A 76 -11.04 4.21 17.28
N HIS A 77 -12.03 4.86 17.90
CA HIS A 77 -13.10 4.19 18.66
C HIS A 77 -14.04 3.34 17.80
N TRP A 78 -13.98 3.49 16.48
CA TRP A 78 -14.74 2.72 15.48
C TRP A 78 -13.88 1.67 14.77
N GLN A 79 -12.70 1.35 15.33
CA GLN A 79 -11.80 0.34 14.77
C GLN A 79 -12.53 -0.99 14.56
N ARG A 80 -12.40 -1.57 13.37
CA ARG A 80 -13.01 -2.85 13.00
C ARG A 80 -12.09 -3.68 12.12
N LEU A 81 -12.33 -4.99 12.11
CA LEU A 81 -11.67 -5.93 11.21
C LEU A 81 -12.61 -6.22 10.05
N GLU A 82 -12.13 -6.08 8.82
CA GLU A 82 -12.89 -6.37 7.62
C GLU A 82 -12.05 -7.18 6.63
N THR A 83 -12.73 -8.08 5.90
CA THR A 83 -12.13 -8.70 4.72
C THR A 83 -12.12 -7.68 3.59
N GLN A 84 -10.92 -7.34 3.11
CA GLN A 84 -10.75 -6.44 1.98
C GLN A 84 -10.19 -7.17 0.77
N THR A 85 -10.62 -6.76 -0.42
CA THR A 85 -10.23 -7.38 -1.69
C THR A 85 -9.54 -6.36 -2.57
N PHE A 86 -8.37 -6.73 -3.09
CA PHE A 86 -7.47 -5.85 -3.81
C PHE A 86 -7.10 -6.45 -5.17
N ARG A 87 -6.84 -5.59 -6.16
CA ARG A 87 -6.21 -5.95 -7.43
C ARG A 87 -4.70 -5.73 -7.35
N GLY A 88 -3.97 -6.21 -8.35
CA GLY A 88 -2.50 -6.12 -8.37
C GLY A 88 -1.85 -7.17 -7.46
N SER A 89 -0.52 -7.22 -7.43
CA SER A 89 0.21 -8.31 -6.77
C SER A 89 0.13 -8.23 -5.25
N LEU A 90 0.01 -9.39 -4.58
CA LEU A 90 0.19 -9.51 -3.15
C LEU A 90 1.65 -9.88 -2.85
N ARG A 91 2.31 -9.06 -2.05
CA ARG A 91 3.65 -9.32 -1.54
C ARG A 91 3.58 -9.45 -0.03
N LEU A 92 4.07 -10.58 0.50
CA LEU A 92 4.26 -10.77 1.93
C LEU A 92 5.75 -10.60 2.26
N LEU A 93 6.08 -9.76 3.22
CA LEU A 93 7.46 -9.48 3.64
C LEU A 93 7.62 -9.67 5.14
N ALA A 94 8.60 -10.47 5.56
CA ALA A 94 8.98 -10.55 6.97
C ALA A 94 9.87 -9.36 7.34
N ASP A 95 9.46 -8.60 8.35
CA ASP A 95 10.25 -7.53 8.94
C ASP A 95 9.82 -7.27 10.39
N GLY A 96 10.78 -6.98 11.27
CA GLY A 96 10.49 -6.58 12.66
C GLY A 96 9.67 -7.60 13.47
N GLY A 97 9.74 -8.89 13.14
CA GLY A 97 8.95 -9.94 13.80
C GLY A 97 7.49 -10.04 13.36
N LYS A 98 7.11 -9.34 12.28
CA LYS A 98 5.78 -9.39 11.66
C LYS A 98 5.88 -9.80 10.19
N ILE A 99 4.74 -10.18 9.62
CA ILE A 99 4.51 -10.24 8.18
C ILE A 99 3.80 -8.95 7.78
N TRP A 100 4.34 -8.25 6.79
CA TRP A 100 3.68 -7.13 6.14
C TRP A 100 3.04 -7.61 4.83
N ALA A 101 1.72 -7.46 4.71
CA ALA A 101 1.03 -7.57 3.44
C ALA A 101 1.12 -6.23 2.70
N ILE A 102 1.70 -6.28 1.52
CA ILE A 102 1.95 -5.14 0.64
C ILE A 102 1.31 -5.42 -0.71
N ASN A 103 0.53 -4.46 -1.20
CA ASN A 103 -0.08 -4.53 -2.52
C ASN A 103 0.75 -3.76 -3.54
N ASP A 104 1.19 -4.44 -4.59
CA ASP A 104 1.92 -3.83 -5.69
C ASP A 104 1.03 -3.71 -6.92
N LEU A 105 0.76 -2.49 -7.34
CA LEU A 105 -0.15 -2.22 -8.44
C LEU A 105 0.29 -1.02 -9.28
N PRO A 106 -0.18 -0.92 -10.53
CA PRO A 106 -0.04 0.30 -11.32
C PRO A 106 -0.57 1.52 -10.58
N VAL A 107 0.15 2.62 -10.69
CA VAL A 107 -0.22 3.90 -10.07
C VAL A 107 -1.63 4.34 -10.44
N GLU A 108 -2.02 4.15 -11.70
CA GLU A 108 -3.35 4.56 -12.17
C GLU A 108 -4.47 3.71 -11.54
N ASP A 109 -4.23 2.40 -11.36
CA ASP A 109 -5.18 1.50 -10.69
C ASP A 109 -5.34 1.89 -9.21
N TYR A 110 -4.24 2.27 -8.54
CA TYR A 110 -4.28 2.78 -7.17
C TYR A 110 -5.06 4.09 -7.07
N LEU A 111 -4.79 5.05 -7.98
CA LEU A 111 -5.47 6.35 -7.96
C LEU A 111 -6.96 6.23 -8.24
N GLU A 112 -7.37 5.28 -9.09
CA GLU A 112 -8.80 4.97 -9.28
C GLU A 112 -9.46 4.57 -7.96
N SER A 113 -8.80 3.68 -7.19
CA SER A 113 -9.28 3.29 -5.85
C SER A 113 -9.35 4.49 -4.89
N VAL A 114 -8.28 5.29 -4.79
CA VAL A 114 -8.23 6.46 -3.88
C VAL A 114 -9.34 7.46 -4.18
N ILE A 115 -9.55 7.80 -5.46
CA ILE A 115 -10.58 8.75 -5.85
C ILE A 115 -11.97 8.22 -5.48
N SER A 116 -12.19 6.91 -5.62
CA SER A 116 -13.46 6.26 -5.28
C SER A 116 -13.72 6.16 -3.77
N SER A 117 -12.66 6.08 -2.94
CA SER A 117 -12.74 5.96 -1.49
C SER A 117 -12.89 7.31 -0.78
N GLU A 118 -12.20 8.34 -1.25
CA GLU A 118 -12.16 9.67 -0.61
C GLU A 118 -13.28 10.60 -1.08
N MET A 119 -13.84 10.36 -2.27
CA MET A 119 -14.83 11.25 -2.86
C MET A 119 -16.12 10.54 -3.27
N SER A 120 -17.25 11.22 -3.05
CA SER A 120 -18.53 10.76 -3.58
C SER A 120 -18.53 10.78 -5.11
N ALA A 121 -19.05 9.71 -5.72
CA ALA A 121 -19.28 9.62 -7.17
C ALA A 121 -20.27 10.68 -7.70
N GLN A 122 -21.02 11.35 -6.83
CA GLN A 122 -21.92 12.47 -7.20
C GLN A 122 -21.20 13.83 -7.30
N SER A 123 -19.90 13.87 -6.98
CA SER A 123 -19.10 15.08 -7.09
C SER A 123 -19.02 15.58 -8.53
N SER A 124 -18.83 16.89 -8.72
CA SER A 124 -18.69 17.45 -10.05
C SER A 124 -17.43 16.94 -10.74
N LEU A 125 -17.51 16.75 -12.07
CA LEU A 125 -16.36 16.27 -12.86
C LEU A 125 -15.10 17.14 -12.67
N PRO A 126 -15.16 18.49 -12.66
CA PRO A 126 -13.98 19.30 -12.40
C PRO A 126 -13.34 19.05 -11.03
N LEU A 127 -14.16 18.76 -10.01
CA LEU A 127 -13.65 18.46 -8.67
C LEU A 127 -12.94 17.10 -8.63
N LEU A 128 -13.51 16.07 -9.28
CA LEU A 128 -12.87 14.76 -9.43
C LEU A 128 -11.55 14.84 -10.21
N MET A 129 -11.52 15.65 -11.28
CA MET A 129 -10.28 15.89 -12.04
C MET A 129 -9.22 16.59 -11.19
N ALA A 130 -9.60 17.62 -10.43
CA ALA A 130 -8.68 18.31 -9.53
C ALA A 130 -8.12 17.35 -8.47
N HIS A 131 -8.98 16.53 -7.86
CA HIS A 131 -8.57 15.52 -6.89
C HIS A 131 -7.59 14.50 -7.50
N ALA A 132 -7.88 13.99 -8.70
CA ALA A 132 -6.99 13.06 -9.41
C ALA A 132 -5.59 13.66 -9.68
N VAL A 133 -5.53 14.94 -10.05
CA VAL A 133 -4.25 15.64 -10.28
C VAL A 133 -3.47 15.82 -8.98
N ILE A 134 -4.15 16.21 -7.89
CA ILE A 134 -3.55 16.41 -6.57
C ILE A 134 -3.01 15.08 -6.04
N SER A 135 -3.84 14.03 -6.00
CA SER A 135 -3.47 12.70 -5.50
C SER A 135 -2.32 12.09 -6.29
N ARG A 136 -2.34 12.20 -7.63
CA ARG A 136 -1.21 11.74 -8.46
C ARG A 136 0.07 12.50 -8.13
N SER A 137 0.00 13.82 -8.03
CA SER A 137 1.19 14.65 -7.77
C SER A 137 1.80 14.32 -6.41
N TRP A 138 0.96 14.16 -5.39
CA TRP A 138 1.39 13.75 -4.06
C TRP A 138 1.99 12.34 -4.06
N LEU A 139 1.31 11.36 -4.65
CA LEU A 139 1.80 9.98 -4.71
C LEU A 139 3.17 9.88 -5.41
N MET A 140 3.35 10.59 -6.53
CA MET A 140 4.64 10.58 -7.24
C MET A 140 5.74 11.20 -6.37
N SER A 141 5.41 12.21 -5.56
CA SER A 141 6.34 12.76 -4.57
C SER A 141 6.74 11.72 -3.52
N GLN A 142 5.81 10.89 -3.03
CA GLN A 142 6.14 9.84 -2.06
C GLN A 142 7.06 8.76 -2.66
N ILE A 143 6.77 8.33 -3.89
CA ILE A 143 7.58 7.32 -4.61
C ILE A 143 9.00 7.84 -4.85
N ASP A 144 9.14 9.11 -5.25
CA ASP A 144 10.43 9.75 -5.52
C ASP A 144 11.17 10.22 -4.25
N GLY A 145 10.41 10.58 -3.21
CA GLY A 145 10.85 11.29 -2.00
C GLY A 145 11.62 10.45 -0.99
N LYS A 146 11.82 9.15 -1.24
CA LYS A 146 12.63 8.24 -0.40
C LYS A 146 14.08 8.70 -0.15
N SER A 147 14.53 9.74 -0.85
CA SER A 147 15.93 10.20 -0.82
C SER A 147 16.21 11.38 0.12
N SER A 148 15.21 12.04 0.72
CA SER A 148 15.48 13.16 1.64
C SER A 148 14.30 13.49 2.57
N PRO A 149 14.04 12.65 3.59
CA PRO A 149 13.14 13.03 4.66
C PRO A 149 13.74 14.19 5.45
N ASN A 150 12.92 15.18 5.81
CA ASN A 150 13.30 16.33 6.65
C ASN A 150 14.31 17.31 6.04
N THR A 151 13.93 17.99 4.97
CA THR A 151 14.72 19.13 4.47
C THR A 151 14.67 20.28 5.48
N GLN A 152 15.84 20.70 5.93
CA GLN A 152 16.02 21.86 6.79
C GLN A 152 16.63 23.00 5.97
N GLU A 153 15.89 24.09 5.83
CA GLU A 153 16.34 25.31 5.18
C GLU A 153 16.72 26.33 6.25
N THR A 154 17.95 26.84 6.20
CA THR A 154 18.45 27.80 7.20
C THR A 154 18.28 29.22 6.66
N HIS A 155 17.69 30.10 7.46
CA HIS A 155 17.44 31.51 7.14
C HIS A 155 17.99 32.40 8.25
N GLY A 156 19.25 32.81 8.11
CA GLY A 156 19.95 33.58 9.15
C GLY A 156 20.14 32.75 10.43
N ASP A 157 19.66 33.28 11.57
CA ASP A 157 19.69 32.61 12.87
C ASP A 157 18.51 31.65 13.10
N ALA A 158 17.62 31.50 12.11
CA ALA A 158 16.46 30.61 12.17
C ALA A 158 16.57 29.49 11.12
N PHE A 159 15.77 28.44 11.27
CA PHE A 159 15.60 27.42 10.24
C PHE A 159 14.12 27.04 10.09
N ILE A 160 13.76 26.63 8.87
CA ILE A 160 12.51 25.97 8.53
C ILE A 160 12.83 24.49 8.34
N ARG A 161 12.16 23.62 9.09
CA ARG A 161 12.27 22.16 8.91
C ARG A 161 10.94 21.63 8.40
N TRP A 162 10.97 21.09 7.20
CA TRP A 162 9.81 20.42 6.61
C TRP A 162 9.73 19.02 7.17
N TYR A 163 8.77 18.76 8.05
CA TYR A 163 8.49 17.41 8.51
C TYR A 163 7.60 16.75 7.47
N ASP A 164 8.16 15.79 6.74
CA ASP A 164 7.38 14.82 5.99
C ASP A 164 7.25 13.56 6.84
N HIS A 165 6.03 13.05 6.95
CA HIS A 165 5.76 11.81 7.67
C HIS A 165 6.11 10.63 6.77
N THR A 166 7.42 10.40 6.57
CA THR A 166 7.90 9.13 6.03
C THR A 166 7.88 8.09 7.14
N ASP A 167 6.66 7.68 7.53
CA ASP A 167 6.43 6.71 8.61
C ASP A 167 6.69 5.26 8.17
N HIS A 168 7.01 5.04 6.89
CA HIS A 168 7.20 3.71 6.30
C HIS A 168 8.50 3.62 5.51
N THR A 169 9.25 2.55 5.77
CA THR A 169 10.50 2.22 5.06
C THR A 169 10.35 1.04 4.09
N LEU A 170 9.28 0.26 4.24
CA LEU A 170 9.06 -1.02 3.53
C LEU A 170 8.19 -0.87 2.27
N PHE A 171 7.43 0.21 2.16
CA PHE A 171 6.46 0.48 1.09
C PHE A 171 6.39 1.99 0.83
N ASP A 172 5.69 2.40 -0.23
CA ASP A 172 5.64 3.81 -0.69
C ASP A 172 4.58 4.61 0.07
N VAL A 173 3.43 3.99 0.33
CA VAL A 173 2.27 4.57 1.04
C VAL A 173 1.54 3.48 1.82
N CYS A 174 0.72 3.84 2.82
CA CYS A 174 -0.16 2.91 3.55
C CYS A 174 -1.62 3.04 3.12
N ALA A 175 -2.39 1.95 3.29
CA ALA A 175 -3.85 1.91 3.10
C ALA A 175 -4.60 2.17 4.42
N ASP A 176 -4.17 3.18 5.17
CA ASP A 176 -4.81 3.62 6.41
C ASP A 176 -5.04 5.16 6.39
N ASP A 177 -5.51 5.71 7.51
CA ASP A 177 -5.84 7.13 7.64
C ASP A 177 -4.62 8.09 7.61
N HIS A 178 -3.40 7.58 7.45
CA HIS A 178 -2.18 8.39 7.40
C HIS A 178 -1.82 8.89 5.99
N CYS A 179 -2.05 8.08 4.93
CA CYS A 179 -1.69 8.42 3.55
C CYS A 179 -2.90 8.84 2.71
N GLN A 180 -3.54 7.88 2.04
CA GLN A 180 -4.80 8.06 1.31
C GLN A 180 -5.61 6.78 1.44
N ARG A 181 -6.93 6.91 1.60
CA ARG A 181 -7.85 5.77 1.77
C ARG A 181 -8.19 5.06 0.46
#